data_AF-A0A7W1V4A3-F1
#
_entry.id   AF-A0A7W1V4A3-F1
#
_cell.length_a   1.000
_cell.length_b   1.000
_cell.length_c   1.000
_cell.angle_alpha   90.00
_cell.angle_beta   90.00
_cell.angle_gamma   90.00
#
_symmetry.space_group_name_H-M   'P 1'
#
loop_
_entity.id
_entity.type
_entity.pdbx_description
1 polymer ?
#
loop_
_entity_poly.entity_id
_entity_poly.type
_entity_poly.pdbx_seq_one_letter_code
_entity_poly.pdbx_strand_id
1 'polypeptide(L)'
;MRLPRLLRRLEERTRPVHPETRRALDERWSALPVAARTDAQTLGRNAVGCEGTHGVFPRCNLTCTPCYHSKDANKVRVDGVHTLGQVEAQMRLLEERRGPRAHAQLIGGEVSLLDPEDHAATLLAMRAHGREPMPMTHGDFDWDYLRDLALDAEGRPRFARLSFAAHFDSLMRGRR
;
A
#
# COMPACT_ATOMS: atom_id res chain seq x y z
N MET A 1 28.71 -15.86 10.08
CA MET A 1 28.27 -14.73 9.22
C MET A 1 29.50 -13.87 8.92
N ARG A 2 29.88 -13.63 7.65
CA ARG A 2 31.15 -12.94 7.32
C ARG A 2 31.09 -11.46 7.74
N LEU A 3 32.08 -10.99 8.49
CA LEU A 3 32.20 -9.63 9.07
C LEU A 3 31.79 -8.48 8.12
N PRO A 4 32.14 -8.49 6.81
CA PRO A 4 31.71 -7.42 5.88
C PRO A 4 30.19 -7.31 5.70
N ARG A 5 29.45 -8.43 5.74
CA ARG A 5 27.98 -8.40 5.63
C ARG A 5 27.32 -7.84 6.88
N LEU A 6 27.94 -8.05 8.05
CA LEU A 6 27.45 -7.48 9.31
C LEU A 6 27.65 -5.96 9.34
N LEU A 7 28.84 -5.49 8.94
CA LEU A 7 29.15 -4.06 8.86
C LEU A 7 28.23 -3.34 7.88
N ARG A 8 27.99 -3.90 6.69
CA ARG A 8 27.05 -3.33 5.71
C ARG A 8 25.62 -3.23 6.23
N ARG A 9 25.13 -4.29 6.90
CA ARG A 9 23.79 -4.27 7.54
C ARG A 9 23.68 -3.25 8.65
N LEU A 10 24.74 -3.05 9.44
CA LEU A 10 24.76 -2.04 10.49
C LEU A 10 24.71 -0.64 9.88
N GLU A 11 25.54 -0.36 8.88
CA GLU A 11 25.52 0.90 8.13
C GLU A 11 24.15 1.20 7.51
N GLU A 12 23.56 0.23 6.80
CA GLU A 12 22.24 0.37 6.18
C GLU A 12 21.14 0.68 7.21
N ARG A 13 21.26 0.11 8.42
CA ARG A 13 20.29 0.31 9.52
C ARG A 13 20.47 1.60 10.29
N THR A 14 21.70 2.12 10.38
CA THR A 14 22.00 3.34 11.14
C THR A 14 22.08 4.58 10.28
N ARG A 15 22.15 4.43 8.95
CA ARG A 15 22.07 5.57 8.03
C ARG A 15 20.67 6.20 8.10
N PRO A 16 20.54 7.53 8.30
CA PRO A 16 19.23 8.18 8.41
C PRO A 16 18.37 8.02 7.15
N VAL A 17 18.99 7.90 5.98
CA VAL A 17 18.32 7.74 4.69
C VAL A 17 19.02 6.65 3.89
N HIS A 18 18.25 5.67 3.43
CA HIS A 18 18.77 4.60 2.56
C HIS A 18 19.31 5.20 1.24
N PRO A 19 20.46 4.71 0.71
CA PRO A 19 21.04 5.24 -0.53
C PRO A 19 20.08 5.27 -1.72
N GLU A 20 19.27 4.21 -1.90
CA GLU A 20 18.28 4.15 -2.97
C GLU A 20 17.13 5.15 -2.78
N THR A 21 16.71 5.41 -1.54
CA THR A 21 15.73 6.46 -1.24
C THR A 21 16.33 7.83 -1.58
N ARG A 22 17.60 8.07 -1.25
CA ARG A 22 18.31 9.31 -1.62
C ARG A 22 18.33 9.49 -3.13
N ARG A 23 18.73 8.46 -3.87
CA ARG A 23 18.71 8.45 -5.35
C ARG A 23 17.32 8.80 -5.90
N ALA A 24 16.27 8.14 -5.42
CA ALA A 24 14.90 8.39 -5.88
C ALA A 24 14.42 9.82 -5.60
N LEU A 25 14.85 10.42 -4.48
CA LEU A 25 14.54 11.81 -4.14
C LEU A 25 15.27 12.78 -5.07
N ASP A 26 16.56 12.55 -5.33
CA ASP A 26 17.39 13.42 -6.16
C ASP A 26 16.93 13.38 -7.64
N GLU A 27 16.54 12.20 -8.13
CA GLU A 27 15.90 12.03 -9.45
C GLU A 27 14.58 12.82 -9.51
N ARG A 28 13.74 12.70 -8.47
CA ARG A 28 12.47 13.43 -8.43
C ARG A 28 12.68 14.95 -8.41
N TRP A 29 13.62 15.45 -7.61
CA TRP A 29 13.96 16.88 -7.57
C TRP A 29 14.43 17.39 -8.93
N SER A 30 15.32 16.62 -9.58
CA SER A 30 15.87 16.94 -10.90
C SER A 30 14.83 16.93 -12.01
N ALA A 31 13.73 16.20 -11.84
CA ALA A 31 12.61 16.16 -12.78
C ALA A 31 11.59 17.29 -12.59
N LEU A 32 11.64 18.04 -11.49
CA LEU A 32 10.69 19.14 -11.25
C LEU A 32 10.93 20.31 -12.22
N PRO A 33 9.88 21.03 -12.64
CA PRO A 33 10.04 22.31 -13.31
C PRO A 33 10.92 23.25 -12.48
N VAL A 34 11.78 24.06 -13.12
CA VAL A 34 12.71 24.96 -12.42
C VAL A 34 11.97 25.89 -11.45
N ALA A 35 10.81 26.42 -11.86
CA ALA A 35 9.96 27.27 -11.02
C ALA A 35 9.41 26.56 -9.76
N ALA A 36 9.39 25.22 -9.74
CA ALA A 36 8.95 24.42 -8.60
C ALA A 36 10.11 23.96 -7.70
N ARG A 37 11.36 24.34 -7.99
CA ARG A 37 12.56 24.03 -7.19
C ARG A 37 12.88 25.15 -6.20
N THR A 38 11.91 25.50 -5.37
CA THR A 38 12.06 26.52 -4.34
C THR A 38 12.41 25.89 -2.99
N ASP A 39 12.80 26.69 -2.00
CA ASP A 39 13.09 26.21 -0.65
C ASP A 39 11.86 25.62 0.06
N ALA A 40 10.65 26.01 -0.35
CA ALA A 40 9.39 25.48 0.19
C ALA A 40 8.97 24.14 -0.45
N GLN A 41 9.68 23.66 -1.47
CA GLN A 41 9.32 22.42 -2.17
C GLN A 41 9.65 21.19 -1.32
N THR A 42 8.66 20.30 -1.16
CA THR A 42 8.79 19.07 -0.38
C THR A 42 9.07 17.84 -1.25
N LEU A 43 8.59 17.83 -2.49
CA LEU A 43 8.81 16.73 -3.43
C LEU A 43 10.29 16.61 -3.81
N GLY A 44 10.85 15.41 -3.67
CA GLY A 44 12.28 15.16 -3.92
C GLY A 44 13.22 15.65 -2.82
N ARG A 45 12.70 16.14 -1.69
CA ARG A 45 13.51 16.66 -0.57
C ARG A 45 13.37 15.83 0.70
N ASN A 46 12.13 15.62 1.15
CA ASN A 46 11.86 15.11 2.50
C ASN A 46 11.48 13.62 2.53
N ALA A 47 10.59 13.19 1.65
CA ALA A 47 10.10 11.82 1.61
C ALA A 47 9.61 11.45 0.22
N VAL A 48 9.54 10.14 -0.05
CA VAL A 48 8.93 9.61 -1.28
C VAL A 48 7.40 9.60 -1.24
N GLY A 49 6.79 10.12 -0.18
CA GLY A 49 5.34 10.19 -0.01
C GLY A 49 4.69 8.81 0.18
N CYS A 50 3.38 8.82 0.44
CA CYS A 50 2.58 7.60 0.43
C CYS A 50 2.29 7.17 -1.01
N GLU A 51 2.36 5.88 -1.25
CA GLU A 51 2.07 5.25 -2.52
C GLU A 51 0.64 4.67 -2.50
N GLY A 52 0.10 4.36 -3.68
CA GLY A 52 -1.21 3.72 -3.79
C GLY A 52 -1.22 2.74 -4.95
N THR A 53 -1.85 1.59 -4.77
CA THR A 53 -2.13 0.67 -5.87
C THR A 53 -3.08 1.32 -6.86
N HIS A 54 -2.89 1.09 -8.16
CA HIS A 54 -3.77 1.63 -9.19
C HIS A 54 -4.42 0.53 -10.01
N GLY A 55 -5.76 0.51 -10.06
CA GLY A 55 -6.52 -0.43 -10.90
C GLY A 55 -6.48 -1.89 -10.46
N VAL A 56 -5.94 -2.19 -9.27
CA VAL A 56 -5.83 -3.55 -8.73
C VAL A 56 -7.18 -4.03 -8.18
N PHE A 57 -7.82 -3.23 -7.34
CA PHE A 57 -9.04 -3.63 -6.63
C PHE A 57 -10.06 -2.49 -6.61
N PRO A 58 -10.71 -2.14 -7.74
CA PRO A 58 -11.67 -1.03 -7.79
C PRO A 58 -13.10 -1.44 -7.38
N ARG A 59 -13.35 -2.73 -7.09
CA ARG A 59 -14.70 -3.25 -6.83
C ARG A 59 -15.27 -2.70 -5.53
N CYS A 60 -16.51 -2.23 -5.58
CA CYS A 60 -17.23 -1.69 -4.43
C CYS A 60 -18.73 -2.00 -4.54
N ASN A 61 -19.35 -2.38 -3.42
CA ASN A 61 -20.78 -2.61 -3.27
C ASN A 61 -21.52 -1.38 -2.69
N LEU A 62 -20.82 -0.27 -2.48
CA LEU A 62 -21.38 0.97 -1.96
C LEU A 62 -21.65 1.98 -3.07
N THR A 63 -22.60 2.87 -2.80
CA THR A 63 -22.96 4.00 -3.67
C THR A 63 -22.72 5.29 -2.90
N CYS A 64 -21.57 5.90 -3.12
CA CYS A 64 -21.20 7.19 -2.54
C CYS A 64 -21.42 8.30 -3.59
N THR A 65 -21.98 9.43 -3.19
CA THR A 65 -22.17 10.58 -4.12
C THR A 65 -20.86 11.10 -4.73
N PRO A 66 -19.74 11.22 -3.99
CA PRO A 66 -18.47 11.65 -4.57
C PRO A 66 -17.64 10.49 -5.16
N CYS A 67 -18.24 9.33 -5.44
CA CYS A 67 -17.49 8.18 -5.95
C CYS A 67 -16.81 8.51 -7.28
N TYR A 68 -15.49 8.42 -7.32
CA TYR A 68 -14.71 8.67 -8.53
C TYR A 68 -14.60 7.43 -9.44
N HIS A 69 -15.08 6.27 -8.99
CA HIS A 69 -15.05 5.05 -9.79
C HIS A 69 -16.05 5.10 -10.93
N SER A 70 -15.61 4.69 -12.11
CA SER A 70 -16.49 4.56 -13.26
C SER A 70 -17.48 3.39 -13.07
N LYS A 71 -18.53 3.36 -13.90
CA LYS A 71 -19.46 2.23 -13.99
C LYS A 71 -18.78 0.89 -14.29
N ASP A 72 -17.55 0.91 -14.80
CA ASP A 72 -16.79 -0.28 -15.20
C ASP A 72 -15.88 -0.80 -14.07
N ALA A 73 -15.74 -0.08 -12.95
CA ALA A 73 -14.95 -0.51 -11.80
C ALA A 73 -15.35 -1.91 -11.30
N ASN A 74 -16.65 -2.21 -11.26
CA ASN A 74 -17.17 -3.51 -10.84
C ASN A 74 -17.06 -4.61 -11.91
N LYS A 75 -16.51 -4.32 -13.09
CA LYS A 75 -16.24 -5.29 -14.16
C LYS A 75 -14.78 -5.75 -14.17
N VAL A 76 -13.92 -5.12 -13.38
CA VAL A 76 -12.52 -5.51 -13.23
C VAL A 76 -12.47 -6.82 -12.43
N ARG A 77 -11.65 -7.75 -12.91
CA ARG A 77 -11.36 -9.00 -12.19
C ARG A 77 -10.65 -8.66 -10.88
N VAL A 78 -11.10 -9.19 -9.75
CA VAL A 78 -10.57 -8.86 -8.42
C VAL A 78 -10.44 -10.05 -7.47
N ASP A 79 -10.43 -11.29 -7.97
CA ASP A 79 -10.11 -12.45 -7.14
C ASP A 79 -8.68 -12.39 -6.59
N GLY A 80 -8.39 -13.20 -5.56
CA GLY A 80 -7.10 -13.24 -4.88
C GLY A 80 -5.90 -13.40 -5.78
N VAL A 81 -5.96 -14.37 -6.71
CA VAL A 81 -4.86 -14.65 -7.64
C VAL A 81 -4.55 -13.42 -8.50
N HIS A 82 -5.58 -12.75 -9.01
CA HIS A 82 -5.41 -11.50 -9.75
C HIS A 82 -4.82 -10.39 -8.87
N THR A 83 -5.44 -10.16 -7.72
CA THR A 83 -5.09 -9.06 -6.79
C THR A 83 -3.64 -9.19 -6.35
N LEU A 84 -3.23 -10.36 -5.86
CA LEU A 84 -1.88 -10.63 -5.40
C LEU A 84 -0.85 -10.38 -6.51
N GLY A 85 -1.07 -10.95 -7.70
CA GLY A 85 -0.15 -10.77 -8.82
C GLY A 85 0.00 -9.32 -9.29
N GLN A 86 -1.09 -8.54 -9.29
CA GLN A 86 -1.03 -7.11 -9.63
C GLN A 86 -0.37 -6.28 -8.53
N VAL A 87 -0.63 -6.58 -7.26
CA VAL A 87 0.04 -5.92 -6.14
C VAL A 87 1.54 -6.19 -6.18
N GLU A 88 1.99 -7.43 -6.33
CA GLU A 88 3.42 -7.77 -6.44
C GLU A 88 4.10 -7.00 -7.58
N ALA A 89 3.46 -6.95 -8.76
CA ALA A 89 3.98 -6.22 -9.90
C ALA A 89 4.14 -4.72 -9.61
N GLN A 90 3.14 -4.09 -8.99
CA GLN A 90 3.20 -2.68 -8.63
C GLN A 90 4.18 -2.40 -7.49
N MET A 91 4.24 -3.25 -6.46
CA MET A 91 5.18 -3.10 -5.35
C MET A 91 6.63 -3.20 -5.83
N ARG A 92 6.94 -4.11 -6.75
CA ARG A 92 8.26 -4.20 -7.40
C ARG A 92 8.60 -2.92 -8.17
N LEU A 93 7.65 -2.37 -8.92
CA LEU A 93 7.84 -1.11 -9.63
C LEU A 93 8.08 0.05 -8.66
N LEU A 94 7.29 0.13 -7.59
CA LEU A 94 7.45 1.17 -6.57
C LEU A 94 8.81 1.03 -5.89
N GLU A 95 9.26 -0.19 -5.59
CA GLU A 95 10.58 -0.46 -5.03
C GLU A 95 11.70 0.10 -5.91
N GLU A 96 11.64 -0.21 -7.21
CA GLU A 96 12.59 0.29 -8.20
C GLU A 96 12.61 1.84 -8.26
N ARG A 97 11.43 2.48 -8.24
CA ARG A 97 11.26 3.90 -8.53
C ARG A 97 11.31 4.81 -7.31
N ARG A 98 11.01 4.28 -6.13
CA ARG A 98 10.81 5.04 -4.88
C ARG A 98 11.72 4.54 -3.76
N GLY A 99 12.48 3.47 -4.02
CA GLY A 99 13.39 2.88 -3.05
C GLY A 99 12.71 1.84 -2.16
N PRO A 100 13.44 1.34 -1.15
CA PRO A 100 13.12 0.08 -0.49
C PRO A 100 12.07 0.17 0.61
N ARG A 101 11.64 1.39 0.99
CA ARG A 101 10.74 1.62 2.13
C ARG A 101 9.78 2.76 1.82
N ALA A 102 8.50 2.51 1.99
CA ALA A 102 7.44 3.52 1.92
C ALA A 102 6.18 3.02 2.64
N HIS A 103 5.19 3.89 2.79
CA HIS A 103 3.82 3.49 3.07
C HIS A 103 3.08 3.33 1.74
N ALA A 104 2.23 2.30 1.63
CA ALA A 104 1.41 2.11 0.44
C ALA A 104 -0.02 1.74 0.80
N GLN A 105 -0.96 2.39 0.13
CA GLN A 105 -2.37 2.09 0.26
C GLN A 105 -2.77 1.01 -0.75
N LEU A 106 -3.43 -0.05 -0.27
CA LEU A 106 -4.25 -0.89 -1.15
C LEU A 106 -5.55 -0.13 -1.35
N ILE A 107 -5.60 0.67 -2.43
CA ILE A 107 -6.67 1.62 -2.73
C ILE A 107 -7.44 1.20 -4.00
N GLY A 108 -8.73 1.54 -3.99
CA GLY A 108 -9.65 1.34 -5.09
C GLY A 108 -11.06 1.38 -4.52
N GLY A 109 -11.74 0.24 -4.46
CA GLY A 109 -13.06 0.07 -3.87
C GLY A 109 -13.01 -0.47 -2.43
N GLU A 110 -13.98 -1.29 -2.05
CA GLU A 110 -14.11 -1.84 -0.69
C GLU A 110 -13.26 -3.11 -0.53
N VAL A 111 -12.14 -3.02 0.20
CA VAL A 111 -11.23 -4.15 0.38
C VAL A 111 -11.88 -5.35 1.08
N SER A 112 -12.93 -5.17 1.87
CA SER A 112 -13.64 -6.28 2.52
C SER A 112 -14.33 -7.23 1.54
N LEU A 113 -14.45 -6.84 0.27
CA LEU A 113 -14.93 -7.72 -0.80
C LEU A 113 -13.89 -8.75 -1.27
N LEU A 114 -12.63 -8.61 -0.85
CA LEU A 114 -11.61 -9.62 -1.03
C LEU A 114 -11.69 -10.63 0.13
N ASP A 115 -11.54 -11.91 -0.18
CA ASP A 115 -11.45 -12.97 0.83
C ASP A 115 -10.38 -12.63 1.89
N PRO A 116 -10.61 -12.87 3.19
CA PRO A 116 -9.66 -12.50 4.25
C PRO A 116 -8.27 -13.14 4.09
N GLU A 117 -8.17 -14.36 3.54
CA GLU A 117 -6.88 -15.00 3.28
C GLU A 117 -6.12 -14.32 2.14
N ASP A 118 -6.82 -14.02 1.05
CA ASP A 118 -6.27 -13.31 -0.09
C ASP A 118 -5.87 -11.87 0.28
N HIS A 119 -6.66 -11.23 1.13
CA HIS A 119 -6.34 -9.93 1.72
C HIS A 119 -5.08 -10.03 2.56
N ALA A 120 -4.99 -11.01 3.48
CA ALA A 120 -3.80 -11.21 4.29
C ALA A 120 -2.55 -11.44 3.42
N ALA A 121 -2.63 -12.32 2.42
CA ALA A 121 -1.56 -12.60 1.48
C ALA A 121 -1.10 -11.34 0.73
N THR A 122 -2.06 -10.52 0.29
CA THR A 122 -1.79 -9.24 -0.37
C THR A 122 -1.02 -8.28 0.54
N LEU A 123 -1.44 -8.11 1.80
CA LEU A 123 -0.74 -7.23 2.75
C LEU A 123 0.66 -7.75 3.10
N LEU A 124 0.82 -9.07 3.22
CA LEU A 124 2.11 -9.71 3.45
C LEU A 124 3.06 -9.49 2.25
N ALA A 125 2.56 -9.58 1.02
CA ALA A 125 3.33 -9.29 -0.19
C ALA A 125 3.80 -7.82 -0.23
N MET A 126 2.93 -6.87 0.13
CA MET A 126 3.34 -5.46 0.26
C MET A 126 4.47 -5.28 1.27
N ARG A 127 4.36 -5.93 2.45
CA ARG A 127 5.40 -5.91 3.48
C ARG A 127 6.71 -6.54 3.01
N ALA A 128 6.65 -7.61 2.22
CA ALA A 128 7.81 -8.28 1.65
C ALA A 128 8.62 -7.33 0.74
N HIS A 129 7.93 -6.42 0.03
CA HIS A 129 8.52 -5.34 -0.76
C HIS A 129 8.85 -4.07 0.04
N GLY A 130 8.85 -4.15 1.37
CA GLY A 130 9.18 -3.02 2.25
C GLY A 130 8.12 -1.93 2.32
N ARG A 131 6.90 -2.20 1.82
CA ARG A 131 5.76 -1.29 1.95
C ARG A 131 5.01 -1.60 3.22
N GLU A 132 4.79 -0.56 4.01
CA GLU A 132 3.90 -0.63 5.14
C GLU A 132 2.46 -0.40 4.64
N PRO A 133 1.60 -1.44 4.65
CA PRO A 133 0.33 -1.39 3.97
C PRO A 133 -0.74 -0.64 4.79
N MET A 134 -1.63 0.03 4.07
CA MET A 134 -2.87 0.61 4.61
C MET A 134 -4.03 0.29 3.65
N PRO A 135 -4.72 -0.86 3.79
CA PRO A 135 -5.90 -1.15 3.00
C PRO A 135 -7.00 -0.10 3.20
N MET A 136 -7.62 0.32 2.09
CA MET A 136 -8.74 1.25 2.07
C MET A 136 -10.06 0.50 2.27
N THR A 137 -10.91 1.01 3.15
CA THR A 137 -12.20 0.41 3.49
C THR A 137 -13.22 1.49 3.83
N HIS A 138 -14.49 1.13 3.79
CA HIS A 138 -15.63 1.88 4.32
C HIS A 138 -16.14 1.27 5.64
N GLY A 139 -15.41 0.31 6.20
CA GLY A 139 -15.75 -0.34 7.46
C GLY A 139 -16.87 -1.38 7.34
N ASP A 140 -17.03 -1.99 6.16
CA ASP A 140 -17.97 -3.09 5.93
C ASP A 140 -17.31 -4.45 6.22
N PHE A 141 -16.87 -4.64 7.48
CA PHE A 141 -16.31 -5.89 7.99
C PHE A 141 -17.22 -6.48 9.06
N ASP A 142 -17.28 -7.80 9.14
CA ASP A 142 -17.72 -8.51 10.32
C ASP A 142 -16.52 -8.97 11.18
N TRP A 143 -16.82 -9.49 12.37
CA TRP A 143 -15.80 -9.94 13.31
C TRP A 143 -14.99 -11.13 12.77
N ASP A 144 -15.65 -12.08 12.12
CA ASP A 144 -15.00 -13.29 11.61
C ASP A 144 -13.99 -12.93 10.52
N TYR A 145 -14.36 -12.02 9.61
CA TYR A 145 -13.44 -11.48 8.61
C TYR A 145 -12.18 -10.87 9.25
N LEU A 146 -12.36 -10.01 10.26
CA LEU A 146 -11.23 -9.35 10.92
C LEU A 146 -10.35 -10.35 11.66
N ARG A 147 -10.95 -11.37 12.30
CA ARG A 147 -10.22 -12.44 12.97
C ARG A 147 -9.40 -13.24 11.97
N ASP A 148 -10.02 -13.66 10.87
CA ASP A 148 -9.40 -14.53 9.86
C ASP A 148 -8.32 -13.77 9.06
N LEU A 149 -8.49 -12.46 8.85
CA LEU A 149 -7.45 -11.57 8.33
C LEU A 149 -6.27 -11.43 9.31
N ALA A 150 -6.54 -11.26 10.60
CA ALA A 150 -5.51 -10.95 11.59
C ALA A 150 -4.71 -12.17 12.05
N LEU A 151 -5.32 -13.37 12.06
CA LEU A 151 -4.77 -14.58 12.64
C LEU A 151 -4.53 -15.68 11.59
N ASP A 152 -3.50 -16.49 11.77
CA ASP A 152 -3.29 -17.72 10.99
C ASP A 152 -4.19 -18.88 11.46
N ALA A 153 -4.08 -20.04 10.80
CA ALA A 153 -4.86 -21.23 11.13
C ALA A 153 -4.59 -21.76 12.57
N GLU A 154 -3.46 -21.38 13.18
CA GLU A 154 -3.11 -21.72 14.56
C GLU A 154 -3.52 -20.61 15.56
N GLY A 155 -4.19 -19.55 15.11
CA GLY A 155 -4.62 -18.43 15.95
C GLY A 155 -3.51 -17.44 16.30
N ARG A 156 -2.38 -17.46 15.58
CA ARG A 156 -1.26 -16.54 15.82
C ARG A 156 -1.39 -15.29 14.96
N PRO A 157 -0.97 -14.10 15.45
CA PRO A 157 -1.02 -12.88 14.65
C PRO A 157 -0.17 -12.96 13.38
N ARG A 158 -0.77 -12.69 12.21
CA ARG A 158 -0.06 -12.59 10.92
C ARG A 158 0.78 -11.32 10.81
N PHE A 159 0.38 -10.27 11.52
CA PHE A 159 0.98 -8.95 11.44
C PHE A 159 1.38 -8.44 12.82
N ALA A 160 2.57 -7.84 12.92
CA ALA A 160 2.95 -7.06 14.10
C ALA A 160 2.11 -5.77 14.23
N ARG A 161 1.64 -5.24 13.10
CA ARG A 161 0.71 -4.13 13.03
C ARG A 161 -0.26 -4.33 11.88
N LEU A 162 -1.54 -4.18 12.14
CA LEU A 162 -2.58 -4.09 11.14
C LEU A 162 -3.21 -2.70 11.22
N SER A 163 -3.43 -2.06 10.09
CA SER A 163 -3.94 -0.69 10.02
C SER A 163 -4.81 -0.53 8.80
N PHE A 164 -5.84 0.30 8.90
CA PHE A 164 -6.79 0.55 7.83
C PHE A 164 -6.89 2.05 7.57
N ALA A 165 -7.08 2.40 6.30
CA ALA A 165 -7.51 3.73 5.90
C ALA A 165 -9.02 3.68 5.66
N ALA A 166 -9.79 4.24 6.59
CA ALA A 166 -11.24 4.21 6.50
C ALA A 166 -11.79 5.49 5.85
N HIS A 167 -12.67 5.33 4.87
CA HIS A 167 -13.43 6.42 4.26
C HIS A 167 -14.90 6.29 4.64
N PHE A 168 -15.46 7.35 5.21
CA PHE A 168 -16.88 7.43 5.57
C PHE A 168 -17.49 8.68 4.97
N ASP A 169 -18.65 8.51 4.36
CA ASP A 169 -19.43 9.60 3.77
C ASP A 169 -20.89 9.49 4.22
N SER A 170 -21.56 10.63 4.41
CA SER A 170 -22.95 10.66 4.88
C SER A 170 -23.95 10.14 3.83
N LEU A 171 -23.55 10.09 2.56
CA LEU A 171 -24.34 9.62 1.44
C LEU A 171 -23.92 8.22 0.98
N MET A 172 -23.08 7.53 1.74
CA MET A 172 -22.71 6.15 1.51
C MET A 172 -23.91 5.22 1.77
N ARG A 173 -24.45 4.61 0.71
CA ARG A 173 -25.56 3.64 0.79
C ARG A 173 -25.14 2.26 0.32
N GLY A 174 -25.83 1.22 0.80
CA GLY A 174 -25.56 -0.19 0.46
C GLY A 174 -24.77 -0.96 1.50
N ARG A 175 -24.62 -0.42 2.71
CA ARG A 175 -24.03 -1.12 3.86
C ARG A 175 -24.93 -2.30 4.27
N ARG A 176 -24.33 -3.39 4.72
CA ARG A 176 -25.03 -4.50 5.38
C ARG A 176 -25.63 -4.06 6.71
#